data_AF-A0A0F8RZP7-F1
#
_entry.id   AF-A0A0F8RZP7-F1
#
_cell.length_a   1.000
_cell.length_b   1.000
_cell.length_c   1.000
_cell.angle_alpha   90.00
_cell.angle_beta   90.00
_cell.angle_gamma   90.00
#
_symmetry.space_group_name_H-M   'P 1'
#
loop_
_entity.id
_entity.type
_entity.pdbx_description
1 polymer ?
#
loop_
_entity_poly.entity_id
_entity_poly.type
_entity_poly.pdbx_seq_one_letter_code
_entity_poly.pdbx_strand_id
1 'polypeptide(L)'
;TWLIDKDDILIIKNGDEYQGFEVIETSKDGIVLENSKSITLNLDKDKKNYFTDSWYFQTSDKGKGSTSPEGYIIRLAKDLDKPGNYTLRGMPVDTGVTSSDGFYWNAATFGGFNYPVNKHKNFVASEDWWGERLQYVDKDGQDELGVNNPGNHVIGEGELLYSTRQFSNKYDLVSDLGLTASTIPPELGGMFYYKLPWFGKPYVTVENDASQLANIVITQGSSDKKVLKSGDVWDLGKGYSLTVNQVDVEGDKVWFSLSKNGEELESGIVNANGTVENQIFTATADFGDGTDQLYFITYVDSVFMSATDSFAVFKYTWLIDKDDILIIKNGDEYQGFEVIETSKDGIVLENSKCITLNLDKDKKNYFTDSWYFQTSDKGKGSTSPEGYIIYPATDVVVEDKNATVPIANSTEETNITSESNESENVSADHRKAPSSGTAGMEDKESHPEEAAEGSSTKLPGFGIISGIIGVMMCLALRRKS
;
A
#
# COMPACT_ATOMS: atom_id res chain seq x y z
N THR A 1 -10.11 26.74 30.80
CA THR A 1 -11.31 27.50 30.42
C THR A 1 -11.93 26.83 29.23
N TRP A 2 -13.26 26.82 29.13
CA TRP A 2 -13.99 26.24 28.00
C TRP A 2 -14.74 27.37 27.30
N LEU A 3 -14.73 27.39 25.96
CA LEU A 3 -15.51 28.30 25.13
C LEU A 3 -16.40 27.43 24.24
N ILE A 4 -17.65 27.82 24.07
CA ILE A 4 -18.55 27.29 23.04
C ILE A 4 -18.84 28.46 22.12
N ASP A 5 -18.74 28.26 20.81
CA ASP A 5 -19.26 29.27 19.89
C ASP A 5 -20.79 29.22 19.95
N LYS A 6 -21.37 30.30 20.47
CA LYS A 6 -22.82 30.46 20.65
C LYS A 6 -23.55 30.83 19.36
N ASP A 7 -22.80 31.24 18.33
CA ASP A 7 -23.34 31.69 17.05
C ASP A 7 -23.25 30.58 15.98
N ASP A 8 -22.45 29.52 16.23
CA ASP A 8 -22.37 28.27 15.44
C ASP A 8 -23.00 27.07 16.18
N ILE A 9 -24.26 27.22 16.63
CA ILE A 9 -25.02 26.12 17.27
C ILE A 9 -25.83 25.37 16.22
N LEU A 10 -25.42 24.14 15.89
CA LEU A 10 -26.21 23.21 15.08
C LEU A 10 -27.45 22.74 15.85
N ILE A 11 -28.65 23.09 15.34
CA ILE A 11 -29.94 22.64 15.88
C ILE A 11 -30.51 21.55 14.96
N ILE A 12 -30.53 20.32 15.45
CA ILE A 12 -31.06 19.12 14.77
C ILE A 12 -32.53 18.89 15.18
N LYS A 13 -33.39 18.49 14.25
CA LYS A 13 -34.83 18.23 14.43
C LYS A 13 -35.26 16.98 13.64
N ASN A 14 -36.39 16.40 14.04
CA ASN A 14 -37.08 15.39 13.22
C ASN A 14 -37.38 15.92 11.81
N GLY A 15 -37.05 15.13 10.79
CA GLY A 15 -37.22 15.46 9.37
C GLY A 15 -36.07 16.26 8.74
N ASP A 16 -35.01 16.58 9.50
CA ASP A 16 -33.76 17.09 8.90
C ASP A 16 -33.00 15.93 8.21
N GLU A 17 -32.47 16.14 7.00
CA GLU A 17 -31.65 15.16 6.27
C GLU A 17 -30.15 15.45 6.39
N TYR A 18 -29.34 14.43 6.71
CA TYR A 18 -27.87 14.50 6.78
C TYR A 18 -27.24 13.31 6.03
N GLN A 19 -26.47 13.60 4.99
CA GLN A 19 -25.65 12.63 4.25
C GLN A 19 -26.40 11.36 3.78
N GLY A 20 -27.70 11.44 3.49
CA GLY A 20 -28.54 10.32 3.06
C GLY A 20 -29.35 9.62 4.17
N PHE A 21 -29.35 10.18 5.37
CA PHE A 21 -30.20 9.75 6.49
C PHE A 21 -31.19 10.85 6.90
N GLU A 22 -32.40 10.47 7.28
CA GLU A 22 -33.41 11.34 7.89
C GLU A 22 -33.37 11.19 9.42
N VAL A 23 -33.46 12.30 10.15
CA VAL A 23 -33.61 12.29 11.61
C VAL A 23 -35.05 11.88 11.97
N ILE A 24 -35.22 10.67 12.49
CA ILE A 24 -36.54 10.12 12.87
C ILE A 24 -36.89 10.38 14.35
N GLU A 25 -35.89 10.58 15.22
CA GLU A 25 -36.10 10.92 16.63
C GLU A 25 -35.03 11.87 17.15
N THR A 26 -35.45 12.99 17.74
CA THR A 26 -34.65 13.81 18.66
C THR A 26 -35.22 13.72 20.08
N SER A 27 -34.46 13.19 21.04
CA SER A 27 -34.84 13.16 22.45
C SER A 27 -33.78 13.85 23.32
N LYS A 28 -33.88 13.73 24.65
CA LYS A 28 -32.82 14.18 25.57
C LYS A 28 -31.69 13.18 25.73
N ASP A 29 -31.97 11.93 25.38
CA ASP A 29 -31.11 10.77 25.64
C ASP A 29 -30.36 10.33 24.37
N GLY A 30 -30.79 10.79 23.19
CA GLY A 30 -30.10 10.59 21.92
C GLY A 30 -30.77 11.25 20.71
N ILE A 31 -30.18 11.02 19.54
CA ILE A 31 -30.75 11.33 18.23
C ILE A 31 -30.67 10.06 17.39
N VAL A 32 -31.75 9.68 16.72
CA VAL A 32 -31.83 8.50 15.85
C VAL A 32 -32.02 8.95 14.39
N LEU A 33 -31.18 8.41 13.51
CA LEU A 33 -31.21 8.66 12.07
C LEU A 33 -31.42 7.35 11.32
N GLU A 34 -32.29 7.36 10.32
CA GLU A 34 -32.61 6.21 9.44
C GLU A 34 -32.21 6.51 7.99
N ASN A 35 -31.70 5.52 7.26
CA ASN A 35 -31.26 5.71 5.87
C ASN A 35 -32.47 5.97 4.95
N SER A 36 -32.55 7.18 4.36
CA SER A 36 -33.72 7.62 3.56
C SER A 36 -33.95 6.80 2.28
N LYS A 37 -32.98 5.94 1.91
CA LYS A 37 -33.01 5.03 0.75
C LYS A 37 -32.32 3.71 1.11
N SER A 38 -32.65 2.63 0.37
CA SER A 38 -31.98 1.33 0.50
C SER A 38 -30.50 1.40 0.11
N ILE A 39 -29.60 0.96 0.99
CA ILE A 39 -28.17 0.81 0.70
C ILE A 39 -27.95 -0.57 0.05
N THR A 40 -27.46 -0.58 -1.20
CA THR A 40 -27.08 -1.81 -1.91
C THR A 40 -25.56 -1.96 -1.88
N LEU A 41 -25.07 -3.10 -1.41
CA LEU A 41 -23.63 -3.39 -1.36
C LEU A 41 -23.16 -4.01 -2.69
N ASN A 42 -22.24 -3.33 -3.37
CA ASN A 42 -21.43 -3.93 -4.42
C ASN A 42 -20.35 -4.84 -3.80
N LEU A 43 -20.16 -6.03 -4.38
CA LEU A 43 -19.20 -7.07 -3.99
C LEU A 43 -18.11 -7.32 -5.06
N ASP A 44 -17.91 -6.37 -5.99
CA ASP A 44 -16.76 -6.36 -6.90
C ASP A 44 -15.45 -6.05 -6.14
N LYS A 45 -14.32 -6.53 -6.67
CA LYS A 45 -12.96 -6.29 -6.14
C LYS A 45 -12.73 -4.79 -5.86
N ASP A 46 -12.22 -4.52 -4.66
CA ASP A 46 -11.75 -3.21 -4.16
C ASP A 46 -12.78 -2.05 -4.23
N LYS A 47 -14.09 -2.36 -4.26
CA LYS A 47 -15.13 -1.32 -4.16
C LYS A 47 -15.37 -0.85 -2.73
N LYS A 48 -15.65 0.45 -2.60
CA LYS A 48 -16.11 1.10 -1.37
C LYS A 48 -17.59 1.42 -1.48
N ASN A 49 -18.41 0.89 -0.58
CA ASN A 49 -19.85 1.15 -0.56
C ASN A 49 -20.16 2.32 0.36
N TYR A 50 -19.95 3.55 -0.13
CA TYR A 50 -20.22 4.78 0.60
C TYR A 50 -21.69 4.88 1.00
N PHE A 51 -21.93 5.27 2.25
CA PHE A 51 -23.24 5.62 2.77
C PHE A 51 -23.25 7.01 3.43
N THR A 52 -22.09 7.65 3.59
CA THR A 52 -21.94 9.11 3.71
C THR A 52 -20.75 9.58 2.86
N ASP A 53 -20.49 10.88 2.81
CA ASP A 53 -19.36 11.49 2.08
C ASP A 53 -17.97 10.90 2.45
N SER A 54 -17.84 10.25 3.60
CA SER A 54 -16.58 9.64 4.05
C SER A 54 -16.72 8.25 4.70
N TRP A 55 -17.92 7.84 5.16
CA TRP A 55 -18.15 6.54 5.77
C TRP A 55 -18.65 5.54 4.71
N TYR A 56 -18.08 4.35 4.72
CA TYR A 56 -18.36 3.32 3.73
C TYR A 56 -18.27 1.91 4.32
N PHE A 57 -18.99 0.97 3.70
CA PHE A 57 -18.76 -0.45 3.92
C PHE A 57 -17.70 -0.95 2.94
N GLN A 58 -16.55 -1.35 3.48
CA GLN A 58 -15.59 -2.16 2.74
C GLN A 58 -16.09 -3.61 2.76
N THR A 59 -16.53 -4.09 1.60
CA THR A 59 -16.93 -5.49 1.40
C THR A 59 -15.74 -6.32 0.93
N SER A 60 -15.82 -7.64 1.15
CA SER A 60 -15.06 -8.61 0.36
C SER A 60 -15.81 -8.98 -0.92
N ASP A 61 -15.11 -9.61 -1.85
CA ASP A 61 -15.71 -10.33 -2.97
C ASP A 61 -16.74 -11.36 -2.45
N LYS A 62 -17.71 -11.70 -3.31
CA LYS A 62 -18.65 -12.79 -3.05
C LYS A 62 -17.90 -14.11 -2.86
N GLY A 63 -18.26 -14.87 -1.82
CA GLY A 63 -17.67 -16.18 -1.50
C GLY A 63 -16.36 -16.12 -0.70
N LYS A 64 -15.95 -14.95 -0.21
CA LYS A 64 -14.81 -14.80 0.72
C LYS A 64 -15.21 -14.84 2.21
N GLY A 65 -16.49 -15.08 2.50
CA GLY A 65 -16.98 -15.29 3.87
C GLY A 65 -16.38 -16.52 4.54
N SER A 66 -16.25 -16.50 5.86
CA SER A 66 -15.45 -17.47 6.62
C SER A 66 -15.99 -18.91 6.58
N THR A 67 -17.31 -19.08 6.47
CA THR A 67 -18.02 -20.37 6.64
C THR A 67 -18.96 -20.76 5.50
N SER A 68 -19.26 -19.87 4.55
CA SER A 68 -20.26 -20.10 3.49
C SER A 68 -19.70 -19.70 2.12
N PRO A 69 -19.86 -20.54 1.06
CA PRO A 69 -19.35 -20.25 -0.28
C PRO A 69 -20.09 -19.08 -0.98
N GLU A 70 -21.24 -18.67 -0.44
CA GLU A 70 -21.99 -17.51 -0.91
C GLU A 70 -21.78 -16.27 -0.01
N GLY A 71 -21.12 -16.45 1.15
CA GLY A 71 -20.91 -15.41 2.14
C GLY A 71 -19.84 -14.41 1.74
N TYR A 72 -19.90 -13.22 2.33
CA TYR A 72 -18.92 -12.15 2.19
C TYR A 72 -18.73 -11.44 3.53
N ILE A 73 -17.66 -10.65 3.65
CA ILE A 73 -17.32 -9.89 4.85
C ILE A 73 -17.72 -8.43 4.64
N ILE A 74 -18.21 -7.79 5.70
CA ILE A 74 -18.54 -6.37 5.74
C ILE A 74 -17.69 -5.73 6.84
N ARG A 75 -16.84 -4.76 6.50
CA ARG A 75 -16.12 -3.91 7.45
C ARG A 75 -16.60 -2.48 7.31
N LEU A 76 -17.05 -1.88 8.42
CA LEU A 76 -17.23 -0.44 8.49
C LEU A 76 -15.86 0.25 8.36
N ALA A 77 -15.76 1.23 7.49
CA ALA A 77 -14.57 2.03 7.26
C ALA A 77 -14.94 3.50 7.09
N LYS A 78 -13.95 4.38 7.26
CA LYS A 78 -14.05 5.80 6.98
C LYS A 78 -12.79 6.26 6.28
N ASP A 79 -12.93 7.05 5.23
CA ASP A 79 -11.79 7.75 4.63
C ASP A 79 -11.30 8.88 5.54
N LEU A 80 -9.98 9.00 5.63
CA LEU A 80 -9.28 10.09 6.31
C LEU A 80 -8.83 11.08 5.23
N ASP A 81 -9.82 11.70 4.58
CA ASP A 81 -9.69 12.65 3.46
C ASP A 81 -9.36 14.07 3.94
N LYS A 82 -9.84 14.43 5.13
CA LYS A 82 -9.66 15.74 5.75
C LYS A 82 -8.38 15.78 6.59
N PRO A 83 -7.61 16.89 6.55
CA PRO A 83 -6.43 17.06 7.39
C PRO A 83 -6.74 17.00 8.88
N GLY A 84 -5.82 16.48 9.68
CA GLY A 84 -5.94 16.38 11.13
C GLY A 84 -5.33 15.10 11.71
N ASN A 85 -5.46 14.98 13.03
CA ASN A 85 -4.93 13.85 13.80
C ASN A 85 -6.04 12.83 14.07
N TYR A 86 -5.81 11.57 13.73
CA TYR A 86 -6.76 10.47 13.89
C TYR A 86 -6.13 9.33 14.69
N THR A 87 -6.86 8.78 15.67
CA THR A 87 -6.41 7.59 16.42
C THR A 87 -7.04 6.33 15.83
N LEU A 88 -6.20 5.44 15.29
CA LEU A 88 -6.59 4.08 14.90
C LEU A 88 -6.51 3.19 16.13
N ARG A 89 -7.68 2.84 16.70
CA ARG A 89 -7.79 2.03 17.93
C ARG A 89 -8.03 0.55 17.68
N GLY A 90 -7.77 -0.26 18.69
CA GLY A 90 -8.24 -1.63 18.82
C GLY A 90 -9.59 -1.77 19.50
N MET A 91 -10.06 -3.02 19.54
CA MET A 91 -11.24 -3.42 20.29
C MET A 91 -10.93 -3.36 21.80
N PRO A 92 -11.78 -2.71 22.62
CA PRO A 92 -11.57 -2.63 24.06
C PRO A 92 -11.73 -3.99 24.73
N VAL A 93 -10.82 -4.28 25.66
CA VAL A 93 -10.82 -5.42 26.58
C VAL A 93 -11.10 -4.89 27.99
N ASP A 94 -11.85 -5.64 28.80
CA ASP A 94 -12.25 -5.27 30.17
C ASP A 94 -11.61 -6.24 31.17
N THR A 95 -10.69 -5.73 31.99
CA THR A 95 -9.92 -6.57 32.93
C THR A 95 -10.80 -7.22 33.98
N GLY A 96 -12.02 -6.73 34.22
CA GLY A 96 -12.97 -7.32 35.16
C GLY A 96 -13.67 -8.59 34.67
N VAL A 97 -13.58 -8.94 33.38
CA VAL A 97 -14.30 -10.09 32.79
C VAL A 97 -13.47 -10.94 31.84
N THR A 98 -12.39 -10.40 31.26
CA THR A 98 -11.56 -11.11 30.29
C THR A 98 -10.44 -11.90 30.98
N SER A 99 -10.26 -13.17 30.63
CA SER A 99 -9.08 -13.98 31.00
C SER A 99 -7.83 -13.51 30.27
N SER A 100 -6.64 -13.85 30.79
CA SER A 100 -5.33 -13.44 30.23
C SER A 100 -5.16 -13.78 28.75
N ASP A 101 -5.58 -14.97 28.33
CA ASP A 101 -5.60 -15.40 26.92
C ASP A 101 -6.49 -14.56 26.00
N GLY A 102 -7.44 -13.80 26.56
CA GLY A 102 -8.33 -12.89 25.83
C GLY A 102 -7.74 -11.51 25.53
N PHE A 103 -6.55 -11.18 26.04
CA PHE A 103 -5.83 -9.93 25.74
C PHE A 103 -5.08 -10.06 24.40
N TYR A 104 -5.87 -10.17 23.33
CA TYR A 104 -5.42 -10.57 22.01
C TYR A 104 -6.02 -9.68 20.91
N TRP A 105 -5.16 -9.16 20.04
CA TRP A 105 -5.54 -8.35 18.89
C TRP A 105 -4.94 -8.87 17.59
N ASN A 106 -5.74 -8.86 16.52
CA ASN A 106 -5.35 -9.22 15.16
C ASN A 106 -5.83 -8.15 14.16
N ALA A 107 -5.56 -8.34 12.87
CA ALA A 107 -5.91 -7.36 11.84
C ALA A 107 -7.42 -7.01 11.74
N ALA A 108 -8.33 -7.83 12.27
CA ALA A 108 -9.75 -7.49 12.35
C ALA A 108 -10.12 -6.72 13.63
N THR A 109 -9.31 -6.79 14.69
CA THR A 109 -9.58 -6.17 16.01
C THR A 109 -8.62 -5.04 16.40
N PHE A 110 -7.55 -4.76 15.64
CA PHE A 110 -6.72 -3.54 15.79
C PHE A 110 -6.59 -2.76 14.48
N GLY A 111 -7.07 -1.51 14.48
CA GLY A 111 -7.09 -0.67 13.28
C GLY A 111 -5.72 -0.19 12.77
N GLY A 112 -4.64 -0.36 13.55
CA GLY A 112 -3.27 -0.05 13.13
C GLY A 112 -2.59 -1.15 12.29
N PHE A 113 -3.19 -2.35 12.22
CA PHE A 113 -2.66 -3.48 11.45
C PHE A 113 -3.17 -3.51 10.00
N ASN A 114 -2.43 -4.23 9.14
CA ASN A 114 -2.80 -4.44 7.74
C ASN A 114 -3.93 -5.46 7.58
N TYR A 115 -5.09 -5.00 7.08
CA TYR A 115 -6.29 -5.83 6.91
C TYR A 115 -6.81 -5.87 5.46
N PRO A 116 -6.34 -6.81 4.62
CA PRO A 116 -6.93 -7.08 3.32
C PRO A 116 -8.23 -7.89 3.48
N VAL A 117 -9.38 -7.23 3.38
CA VAL A 117 -10.73 -7.82 3.57
C VAL A 117 -10.97 -9.12 2.77
N ASN A 118 -10.42 -9.20 1.56
CA ASN A 118 -10.51 -10.38 0.68
C ASN A 118 -9.72 -11.61 1.14
N LYS A 119 -8.92 -11.48 2.20
CA LYS A 119 -8.18 -12.55 2.85
C LYS A 119 -8.58 -12.73 4.33
N HIS A 120 -9.69 -12.12 4.76
CA HIS A 120 -10.19 -12.13 6.15
C HIS A 120 -10.05 -13.49 6.84
N LYS A 121 -10.51 -14.57 6.20
CA LYS A 121 -10.47 -15.94 6.75
C LYS A 121 -9.07 -16.34 7.23
N ASN A 122 -8.01 -15.99 6.49
CA ASN A 122 -6.62 -16.27 6.86
C ASN A 122 -6.09 -15.30 7.91
N PHE A 123 -6.52 -14.04 7.87
CA PHE A 123 -6.11 -13.01 8.85
C PHE A 123 -6.79 -13.16 10.22
N VAL A 124 -7.83 -14.01 10.34
CA VAL A 124 -8.49 -14.36 11.62
C VAL A 124 -8.50 -15.85 11.94
N ALA A 125 -7.83 -16.70 11.15
CA ALA A 125 -7.68 -18.12 11.45
C ALA A 125 -6.91 -18.33 12.76
N SER A 126 -7.17 -19.44 13.48
CA SER A 126 -6.37 -19.83 14.65
C SER A 126 -4.96 -20.23 14.22
N GLU A 127 -4.90 -21.19 13.29
CA GLU A 127 -3.72 -21.82 12.68
C GLU A 127 -3.48 -21.26 11.27
N ASP A 128 -2.26 -21.43 10.73
CA ASP A 128 -1.84 -21.02 9.37
C ASP A 128 -2.30 -19.62 8.94
N TRP A 129 -2.21 -18.71 9.91
CA TRP A 129 -2.72 -17.34 9.84
C TRP A 129 -1.76 -16.39 9.15
N TRP A 130 -2.30 -15.25 8.69
CA TRP A 130 -1.59 -14.21 7.95
C TRP A 130 -1.68 -12.83 8.63
N GLY A 131 -0.71 -11.96 8.36
CA GLY A 131 -0.74 -10.57 8.81
C GLY A 131 -0.06 -10.37 10.16
N GLU A 132 -0.71 -9.64 11.07
CA GLU A 132 -0.14 -9.18 12.34
C GLU A 132 -1.00 -9.59 13.54
N ARG A 133 -0.35 -9.84 14.68
CA ARG A 133 -0.94 -10.13 15.99
C ARG A 133 -0.20 -9.39 17.10
N LEU A 134 -0.95 -8.95 18.11
CA LEU A 134 -0.44 -8.48 19.40
C LEU A 134 -1.14 -9.30 20.48
N GLN A 135 -0.40 -9.96 21.36
CA GLN A 135 -0.94 -10.89 22.34
C GLN A 135 -0.22 -10.74 23.68
N TYR A 136 -0.97 -10.67 24.77
CA TYR A 136 -0.43 -10.89 26.11
C TYR A 136 -0.32 -12.40 26.41
N VAL A 137 0.77 -12.80 27.06
CA VAL A 137 1.04 -14.16 27.54
C VAL A 137 1.67 -14.05 28.93
N ASP A 138 0.90 -14.45 29.94
CA ASP A 138 1.40 -14.66 31.31
C ASP A 138 2.58 -15.66 31.30
N LYS A 139 3.70 -15.27 31.94
CA LYS A 139 4.92 -16.07 32.03
C LYS A 139 5.24 -16.57 33.45
N ASP A 140 4.72 -15.96 34.51
CA ASP A 140 5.09 -16.29 35.90
C ASP A 140 3.91 -16.72 36.81
N GLY A 141 2.67 -16.54 36.36
CA GLY A 141 1.45 -16.93 37.09
C GLY A 141 1.13 -16.05 38.30
N GLN A 142 1.75 -14.87 38.42
CA GLN A 142 1.54 -13.94 39.53
C GLN A 142 1.05 -12.59 38.99
N ASP A 143 -0.05 -12.11 39.56
CA ASP A 143 -0.72 -10.86 39.17
C ASP A 143 -1.13 -10.76 37.68
N GLU A 144 -1.24 -11.87 36.91
CA GLU A 144 -1.65 -11.90 35.48
C GLU A 144 -2.76 -10.89 35.07
N LEU A 145 -2.63 -10.26 33.89
CA LEU A 145 -3.69 -9.36 33.40
C LEU A 145 -5.00 -10.12 33.17
N GLY A 146 -6.08 -9.69 33.83
CA GLY A 146 -7.43 -10.17 33.56
C GLY A 146 -8.27 -10.40 34.81
N VAL A 147 -9.35 -11.16 34.64
CA VAL A 147 -10.43 -11.37 35.63
C VAL A 147 -9.96 -11.88 36.99
N ASN A 148 -8.80 -12.55 37.04
CA ASN A 148 -8.21 -13.03 38.30
C ASN A 148 -7.49 -11.90 39.07
N ASN A 149 -6.77 -11.01 38.38
CA ASN A 149 -6.10 -9.83 38.97
C ASN A 149 -6.51 -8.53 38.23
N PRO A 150 -7.80 -8.12 38.30
CA PRO A 150 -8.35 -7.08 37.42
C PRO A 150 -7.72 -5.68 37.63
N GLY A 151 -7.05 -5.47 38.76
CA GLY A 151 -6.31 -4.24 39.08
C GLY A 151 -4.81 -4.28 38.75
N ASN A 152 -4.27 -5.40 38.26
CA ASN A 152 -2.90 -5.40 37.72
C ASN A 152 -2.86 -4.52 36.47
N HIS A 153 -1.80 -3.73 36.38
CA HIS A 153 -1.52 -2.75 35.34
C HIS A 153 -0.03 -2.80 34.95
N VAL A 154 0.59 -3.97 35.12
CA VAL A 154 1.99 -4.26 34.79
C VAL A 154 2.02 -5.46 33.85
N ILE A 155 2.72 -5.32 32.73
CA ILE A 155 3.04 -6.40 31.80
C ILE A 155 4.52 -6.73 32.00
N GLY A 156 4.84 -7.99 32.29
CA GLY A 156 6.20 -8.45 32.54
C GLY A 156 7.13 -8.34 31.32
N GLU A 157 8.42 -8.63 31.55
CA GLU A 157 9.40 -8.72 30.48
C GLU A 157 9.09 -9.92 29.57
N GLY A 158 8.93 -9.64 28.28
CA GLY A 158 8.54 -10.62 27.27
C GLY A 158 7.10 -11.14 27.36
N GLU A 159 6.22 -10.56 28.18
CA GLU A 159 4.80 -11.00 28.27
C GLU A 159 3.90 -10.41 27.18
N LEU A 160 4.38 -9.43 26.40
CA LEU A 160 3.71 -8.87 25.24
C LEU A 160 4.41 -9.37 23.98
N LEU A 161 3.74 -10.27 23.25
CA LEU A 161 4.20 -10.79 21.97
C LEU A 161 3.64 -9.97 20.82
N TYR A 162 4.52 -9.51 19.92
CA TYR A 162 4.16 -9.06 18.58
C TYR A 162 4.58 -10.15 17.59
N SER A 163 3.66 -10.59 16.74
CA SER A 163 3.94 -11.62 15.74
C SER A 163 3.44 -11.20 14.37
N THR A 164 4.19 -11.54 13.34
CA THR A 164 3.82 -11.26 11.96
C THR A 164 4.15 -12.41 11.03
N ARG A 165 3.31 -12.65 10.03
CA ARG A 165 3.42 -13.75 9.06
C ARG A 165 3.21 -13.27 7.63
N GLN A 166 4.04 -13.78 6.74
CA GLN A 166 3.94 -13.48 5.31
C GLN A 166 2.66 -14.07 4.72
N PHE A 167 2.17 -13.44 3.64
CA PHE A 167 0.99 -13.89 2.92
C PHE A 167 1.15 -13.71 1.42
N SER A 168 0.72 -14.71 0.66
CA SER A 168 0.85 -14.68 -0.80
C SER A 168 -0.08 -13.64 -1.42
N ASN A 169 0.39 -12.99 -2.48
CA ASN A 169 -0.36 -12.08 -3.31
C ASN A 169 -0.10 -12.41 -4.77
N LYS A 170 -1.16 -12.75 -5.51
CA LYS A 170 -1.02 -13.04 -6.94
C LYS A 170 -0.61 -11.75 -7.65
N TYR A 171 0.26 -11.83 -8.66
CA TYR A 171 0.50 -10.68 -9.53
C TYR A 171 -0.78 -10.38 -10.33
N ASP A 172 -1.15 -9.12 -10.48
CA ASP A 172 -2.36 -8.74 -11.24
C ASP A 172 -2.20 -9.14 -12.73
N LEU A 173 -1.01 -9.04 -13.33
CA LEU A 173 -0.75 -9.55 -14.70
C LEU A 173 -1.08 -11.04 -14.88
N VAL A 174 -0.73 -11.89 -13.90
CA VAL A 174 -1.02 -13.34 -13.92
C VAL A 174 -2.52 -13.60 -13.70
N SER A 175 -3.25 -12.63 -13.17
CA SER A 175 -4.70 -12.69 -12.95
C SER A 175 -5.46 -12.25 -14.20
N ASP A 176 -5.11 -11.09 -14.74
CA ASP A 176 -5.84 -10.41 -15.80
C ASP A 176 -5.50 -10.95 -17.20
N LEU A 177 -4.26 -11.39 -17.42
CA LEU A 177 -3.82 -12.06 -18.66
C LEU A 177 -4.02 -13.59 -18.61
N GLY A 178 -4.61 -14.11 -17.52
CA GLY A 178 -4.96 -15.54 -17.39
C GLY A 178 -3.77 -16.51 -17.34
N LEU A 179 -2.57 -16.05 -16.98
CA LEU A 179 -1.35 -16.85 -17.09
C LEU A 179 -1.35 -18.09 -16.20
N THR A 180 -0.70 -19.13 -16.72
CA THR A 180 -0.58 -20.46 -16.13
C THR A 180 0.88 -20.79 -15.82
N ALA A 181 1.15 -21.90 -15.12
CA ALA A 181 2.52 -22.31 -14.77
C ALA A 181 3.40 -22.64 -16.00
N SER A 182 2.81 -22.80 -17.19
CA SER A 182 3.53 -23.00 -18.45
C SER A 182 3.55 -21.75 -19.36
N THR A 183 3.10 -20.59 -18.87
CA THR A 183 3.05 -19.32 -19.63
C THR A 183 3.40 -18.10 -18.76
N ILE A 184 4.05 -18.31 -17.61
CA ILE A 184 4.69 -17.25 -16.83
C ILE A 184 6.19 -17.24 -17.18
N PRO A 185 6.85 -16.08 -17.25
CA PRO A 185 8.31 -16.03 -17.34
C PRO A 185 8.94 -16.78 -16.15
N PRO A 186 9.98 -17.62 -16.35
CA PRO A 186 10.70 -18.29 -15.26
C PRO A 186 11.19 -17.32 -14.17
N GLU A 187 11.60 -16.12 -14.60
CA GLU A 187 12.13 -15.02 -13.80
C GLU A 187 11.08 -14.47 -12.80
N LEU A 188 9.79 -14.72 -13.06
CA LEU A 188 8.69 -14.31 -12.17
C LEU A 188 8.68 -15.08 -10.83
N GLY A 189 9.42 -16.19 -10.73
CA GLY A 189 9.52 -17.06 -9.55
C GLY A 189 8.25 -17.88 -9.24
N GLY A 190 7.11 -17.51 -9.84
CA GLY A 190 5.83 -18.17 -9.67
C GLY A 190 4.65 -17.27 -10.02
N MET A 191 3.44 -17.65 -9.61
CA MET A 191 2.24 -16.81 -9.81
C MET A 191 2.05 -15.72 -8.77
N PHE A 192 2.82 -15.76 -7.68
CA PHE A 192 2.64 -14.96 -6.47
C PHE A 192 3.97 -14.36 -6.04
N TYR A 193 3.91 -13.14 -5.52
CA TYR A 193 4.90 -12.61 -4.59
C TYR A 193 4.30 -12.65 -3.18
N TYR A 194 5.14 -12.53 -2.14
CA TYR A 194 4.68 -12.56 -0.76
C TYR A 194 4.82 -11.17 -0.13
N LYS A 195 3.87 -10.81 0.73
CA LYS A 195 3.87 -9.58 1.51
C LYS A 195 3.93 -9.93 2.99
N LEU A 196 4.67 -9.14 3.75
CA LEU A 196 4.66 -9.20 5.22
C LEU A 196 4.42 -7.79 5.76
N PRO A 197 3.52 -7.59 6.73
CA PRO A 197 3.37 -6.30 7.39
C PRO A 197 4.26 -6.22 8.64
N TRP A 198 5.01 -5.13 8.75
CA TRP A 198 5.95 -4.85 9.83
C TRP A 198 5.55 -3.56 10.52
N PHE A 199 5.08 -3.65 11.77
CA PHE A 199 4.52 -2.57 12.58
C PHE A 199 3.54 -1.67 11.79
N GLY A 200 2.49 -2.27 11.20
CA GLY A 200 1.45 -1.56 10.46
C GLY A 200 1.86 -1.11 9.04
N LYS A 201 3.12 -1.25 8.63
CA LYS A 201 3.58 -0.93 7.27
C LYS A 201 3.75 -2.21 6.42
N PRO A 202 3.16 -2.30 5.22
CA PRO A 202 3.34 -3.46 4.34
C PRO A 202 4.68 -3.42 3.59
N TYR A 203 5.38 -4.56 3.57
CA TYR A 203 6.58 -4.84 2.79
C TYR A 203 6.36 -6.02 1.82
N VAL A 204 7.30 -6.22 0.90
CA VAL A 204 7.45 -7.45 0.11
C VAL A 204 8.59 -8.27 0.70
N THR A 205 8.44 -9.59 0.77
CA THR A 205 9.48 -10.51 1.24
C THR A 205 10.37 -10.98 0.09
N VAL A 206 11.70 -10.91 0.25
CA VAL A 206 12.70 -11.45 -0.70
C VAL A 206 12.86 -12.96 -0.47
N GLU A 207 13.17 -13.74 -1.51
CA GLU A 207 13.25 -15.22 -1.50
C GLU A 207 12.05 -16.00 -0.88
N ASN A 208 10.89 -15.34 -0.73
CA ASN A 208 9.76 -15.82 0.08
C ASN A 208 10.13 -16.08 1.55
N ASP A 209 11.05 -15.28 2.09
CA ASP A 209 11.51 -15.31 3.46
C ASP A 209 11.02 -14.08 4.24
N ALA A 210 10.22 -14.30 5.28
CA ALA A 210 9.70 -13.27 6.15
C ALA A 210 10.79 -12.40 6.81
N SER A 211 12.01 -12.92 6.96
CA SER A 211 13.14 -12.17 7.56
C SER A 211 13.78 -11.12 6.64
N GLN A 212 13.43 -11.08 5.35
CA GLN A 212 14.04 -10.17 4.37
C GLN A 212 12.99 -9.30 3.68
N LEU A 213 12.93 -8.02 4.05
CA LEU A 213 11.86 -7.11 3.68
C LEU A 213 12.32 -5.99 2.75
N ALA A 214 11.76 -5.96 1.55
CA ALA A 214 11.93 -4.90 0.57
C ALA A 214 10.75 -3.91 0.59
N ASN A 215 11.06 -2.62 0.45
CA ASN A 215 10.03 -1.60 0.22
C ASN A 215 9.43 -1.74 -1.18
N ILE A 216 8.10 -1.74 -1.29
CA ILE A 216 7.42 -1.63 -2.58
C ILE A 216 7.49 -0.18 -3.09
N VAL A 217 7.91 0.00 -4.34
CA VAL A 217 8.11 1.33 -4.96
C VAL A 217 6.87 1.71 -5.77
N ILE A 218 6.42 0.81 -6.66
CA ILE A 218 5.19 0.97 -7.43
C ILE A 218 4.46 -0.37 -7.57
N THR A 219 3.13 -0.31 -7.62
CA THR A 219 2.26 -1.35 -8.15
C THR A 219 1.17 -0.65 -8.96
N GLN A 220 1.18 -0.85 -10.26
CA GLN A 220 0.17 -0.34 -11.18
C GLN A 220 -1.11 -1.16 -11.07
N GLY A 221 -2.28 -0.50 -10.95
CA GLY A 221 -3.56 -1.19 -10.86
C GLY A 221 -3.93 -1.93 -12.14
N SER A 222 -4.81 -2.94 -12.03
CA SER A 222 -5.27 -3.77 -13.15
C SER A 222 -5.93 -2.95 -14.29
N SER A 223 -6.61 -1.86 -13.93
CA SER A 223 -7.21 -0.90 -14.86
C SER A 223 -6.21 0.04 -15.53
N ASP A 224 -5.05 0.24 -14.92
CA ASP A 224 -4.24 1.43 -15.16
C ASP A 224 -3.33 1.23 -16.36
N LYS A 225 -3.07 2.32 -17.09
CA LYS A 225 -2.16 2.34 -18.24
C LYS A 225 -1.24 3.56 -18.13
N LYS A 226 0.04 3.37 -18.44
CA LYS A 226 0.99 4.47 -18.68
C LYS A 226 1.28 4.53 -20.18
N VAL A 227 1.17 5.71 -20.77
CA VAL A 227 1.62 5.97 -22.15
C VAL A 227 2.93 6.76 -22.08
N LEU A 228 3.91 6.39 -22.91
CA LEU A 228 5.22 7.05 -23.01
C LEU A 228 5.64 7.14 -24.48
N LYS A 229 6.03 8.32 -24.94
CA LYS A 229 6.65 8.55 -26.26
C LYS A 229 8.15 8.25 -26.24
N SER A 230 8.75 8.12 -27.42
CA SER A 230 10.22 8.06 -27.52
C SER A 230 10.86 9.34 -26.95
N GLY A 231 11.71 9.18 -25.93
CA GLY A 231 12.31 10.25 -25.13
C GLY A 231 11.59 10.57 -23.81
N ASP A 232 10.39 10.02 -23.56
CA ASP A 232 9.68 10.24 -22.29
C ASP A 232 10.29 9.41 -21.16
N VAL A 233 10.39 10.01 -19.98
CA VAL A 233 10.81 9.38 -18.73
C VAL A 233 9.63 9.23 -17.78
N TRP A 234 9.44 8.03 -17.24
CA TRP A 234 8.53 7.75 -16.15
C TRP A 234 9.31 7.64 -14.84
N ASP A 235 9.18 8.63 -13.95
CA ASP A 235 9.55 8.47 -12.55
C ASP A 235 8.65 7.42 -11.88
N LEU A 236 9.26 6.34 -11.38
CA LEU A 236 8.59 5.25 -10.68
C LEU A 236 8.57 5.48 -9.15
N GLY A 237 9.33 6.46 -8.65
CA GLY A 237 9.55 6.71 -7.24
C GLY A 237 10.91 6.18 -6.74
N LYS A 238 11.36 6.67 -5.58
CA LYS A 238 12.65 6.29 -4.94
C LYS A 238 13.87 6.37 -5.88
N GLY A 239 13.85 7.29 -6.84
CA GLY A 239 14.92 7.48 -7.81
C GLY A 239 14.99 6.42 -8.92
N TYR A 240 14.03 5.49 -9.00
CA TYR A 240 13.89 4.61 -10.16
C TYR A 240 13.11 5.31 -11.28
N SER A 241 13.51 5.06 -12.52
CA SER A 241 12.77 5.53 -13.69
C SER A 241 12.80 4.54 -14.85
N LEU A 242 11.78 4.60 -15.71
CA LEU A 242 11.74 3.90 -16.99
C LEU A 242 11.75 4.94 -18.12
N THR A 243 12.71 4.83 -19.04
CA THR A 243 12.86 5.74 -20.18
C THR A 243 12.59 4.99 -21.48
N VAL A 244 11.65 5.46 -22.31
CA VAL A 244 11.44 4.88 -23.64
C VAL A 244 12.47 5.47 -24.60
N ASN A 245 13.50 4.69 -24.93
CA ASN A 245 14.60 5.12 -25.77
C ASN A 245 14.15 5.29 -27.22
N GLN A 246 13.45 4.29 -27.77
CA GLN A 246 12.99 4.28 -29.15
C GLN A 246 11.83 3.31 -29.38
N VAL A 247 10.91 3.66 -30.28
CA VAL A 247 9.95 2.73 -30.90
C VAL A 247 10.42 2.40 -32.32
N ASP A 248 10.24 1.15 -32.75
CA ASP A 248 10.67 0.72 -34.08
C ASP A 248 9.80 1.25 -35.22
N VAL A 249 10.31 1.16 -36.46
CA VAL A 249 9.65 1.72 -37.66
C VAL A 249 8.42 0.93 -38.12
N GLU A 250 8.22 -0.27 -37.58
CA GLU A 250 7.08 -1.13 -37.89
C GLU A 250 5.89 -0.78 -36.97
N GLY A 251 6.18 -0.28 -35.75
CA GLY A 251 5.18 0.03 -34.72
C GLY A 251 4.95 -1.11 -33.73
N ASP A 252 5.81 -2.13 -33.78
CA ASP A 252 5.61 -3.41 -33.10
C ASP A 252 6.50 -3.58 -31.87
N LYS A 253 7.64 -2.89 -31.82
CA LYS A 253 8.67 -3.08 -30.80
C LYS A 253 9.08 -1.78 -30.14
N VAL A 254 9.33 -1.84 -28.84
CA VAL A 254 9.84 -0.71 -28.04
C VAL A 254 11.14 -1.09 -27.35
N TRP A 255 12.14 -0.21 -27.42
CA TRP A 255 13.34 -0.24 -26.60
C TRP A 255 13.20 0.76 -25.44
N PHE A 256 13.39 0.29 -24.21
CA PHE A 256 13.42 1.13 -23.02
C PHE A 256 14.51 0.69 -22.04
N SER A 257 14.92 1.61 -21.17
CA SER A 257 15.86 1.36 -20.07
C SER A 257 15.16 1.56 -18.72
N LEU A 258 15.48 0.69 -17.76
CA LEU A 258 15.23 0.89 -16.34
C LEU A 258 16.48 1.49 -15.69
N SER A 259 16.33 2.57 -14.94
CA SER A 259 17.43 3.29 -14.32
C SER A 259 17.19 3.53 -12.82
N LYS A 260 18.27 3.73 -12.05
CA LYS A 260 18.26 4.18 -10.66
C LYS A 260 19.22 5.36 -10.53
N ASN A 261 18.72 6.50 -10.05
CA ASN A 261 19.49 7.74 -9.88
C ASN A 261 20.21 8.25 -11.16
N GLY A 262 19.75 7.83 -12.34
CA GLY A 262 20.34 8.16 -13.64
C GLY A 262 21.33 7.12 -14.19
N GLU A 263 21.69 6.10 -13.42
CA GLU A 263 22.46 4.94 -13.91
C GLU A 263 21.52 3.87 -14.47
N GLU A 264 21.82 3.30 -15.65
CA GLU A 264 21.06 2.19 -16.23
C GLU A 264 21.31 0.90 -15.43
N LEU A 265 20.22 0.23 -15.03
CA LEU A 265 20.25 -1.08 -14.38
C LEU A 265 20.07 -2.22 -15.38
N GLU A 266 19.16 -2.05 -16.33
CA GLU A 266 18.82 -3.03 -17.36
C GLU A 266 18.11 -2.34 -18.53
N SER A 267 18.23 -2.85 -19.76
CA SER A 267 17.46 -2.34 -20.89
C SER A 267 16.98 -3.44 -21.85
N GLY A 268 15.76 -3.27 -22.37
CA GLY A 268 15.03 -4.33 -23.05
C GLY A 268 14.35 -3.87 -24.34
N ILE A 269 14.28 -4.78 -25.32
CA ILE A 269 13.49 -4.62 -26.55
C ILE A 269 12.31 -5.60 -26.48
N VAL A 270 11.10 -5.07 -26.34
CA VAL A 270 9.87 -5.84 -26.13
C VAL A 270 8.96 -5.75 -27.36
N ASN A 271 8.27 -6.83 -27.73
CA ASN A 271 7.46 -6.92 -28.96
C ASN A 271 5.96 -7.08 -28.63
N ALA A 272 5.19 -6.01 -28.87
CA ALA A 272 3.75 -5.94 -28.60
C ALA A 272 2.90 -6.89 -29.47
N ASN A 273 3.38 -7.27 -30.66
CA ASN A 273 2.69 -8.21 -31.55
C ASN A 273 3.14 -9.68 -31.34
N GLY A 274 3.89 -9.95 -30.26
CA GLY A 274 4.32 -11.30 -29.87
C GLY A 274 3.29 -12.06 -29.02
N THR A 275 3.71 -13.21 -28.47
CA THR A 275 3.00 -13.88 -27.36
C THR A 275 2.96 -12.99 -26.13
N VAL A 276 2.10 -13.31 -25.15
CA VAL A 276 2.06 -12.57 -23.87
C VAL A 276 3.41 -12.62 -23.15
N GLU A 277 4.16 -13.72 -23.26
CA GLU A 277 5.54 -13.86 -22.77
C GLU A 277 6.48 -12.82 -23.42
N ASN A 278 6.42 -12.63 -24.74
CA ASN A 278 7.23 -11.65 -25.49
C ASN A 278 6.89 -10.18 -25.17
N GLN A 279 5.80 -9.94 -24.43
CA GLN A 279 5.30 -8.63 -24.02
C GLN A 279 5.63 -8.30 -22.56
N ILE A 280 6.07 -9.29 -21.76
CA ILE A 280 6.54 -9.09 -20.39
C ILE A 280 8.05 -8.81 -20.41
N PHE A 281 8.48 -7.90 -19.55
CA PHE A 281 9.88 -7.66 -19.24
C PHE A 281 10.07 -7.74 -17.72
N THR A 282 11.15 -8.39 -17.31
CA THR A 282 11.54 -8.62 -15.91
C THR A 282 13.00 -8.22 -15.74
N ALA A 283 13.35 -7.67 -14.57
CA ALA A 283 14.75 -7.52 -14.18
C ALA A 283 15.01 -8.21 -12.84
N THR A 284 16.10 -8.99 -12.81
CA THR A 284 16.61 -9.72 -11.65
C THR A 284 17.97 -9.17 -11.22
N ALA A 285 18.36 -9.36 -9.96
CA ALA A 285 19.67 -8.98 -9.44
C ALA A 285 20.01 -9.76 -8.16
N ASP A 286 21.28 -9.81 -7.79
CA ASP A 286 21.72 -10.34 -6.50
C ASP A 286 21.48 -9.29 -5.39
N PHE A 287 20.60 -9.58 -4.43
CA PHE A 287 20.33 -8.74 -3.25
C PHE A 287 19.64 -9.54 -2.14
N GLY A 288 19.70 -9.02 -0.91
CA GLY A 288 19.42 -9.81 0.29
C GLY A 288 20.56 -10.80 0.55
N ASP A 289 20.24 -12.06 0.81
CA ASP A 289 21.20 -13.19 0.75
C ASP A 289 21.07 -14.04 -0.54
N GLY A 290 20.06 -13.78 -1.37
CA GLY A 290 19.76 -14.53 -2.59
C GLY A 290 20.41 -13.98 -3.86
N THR A 291 20.52 -14.84 -4.88
CA THR A 291 20.94 -14.50 -6.25
C THR A 291 19.75 -14.45 -7.20
N ASP A 292 19.89 -13.77 -8.35
CA ASP A 292 18.88 -13.68 -9.41
C ASP A 292 17.47 -13.27 -8.93
N GLN A 293 17.38 -12.49 -7.84
CA GLN A 293 16.11 -12.11 -7.22
C GLN A 293 15.36 -11.10 -8.09
N LEU A 294 14.06 -11.34 -8.32
CA LEU A 294 13.22 -10.44 -9.11
C LEU A 294 12.94 -9.14 -8.36
N TYR A 295 13.25 -8.00 -8.96
CA TYR A 295 12.92 -6.68 -8.40
C TYR A 295 11.97 -5.85 -9.26
N PHE A 296 11.91 -6.07 -10.57
CA PHE A 296 11.07 -5.31 -11.49
C PHE A 296 10.31 -6.19 -12.48
N ILE A 297 9.06 -5.82 -12.77
CA ILE A 297 8.23 -6.39 -13.84
C ILE A 297 7.49 -5.24 -14.55
N THR A 298 7.35 -5.32 -15.87
CA THR A 298 6.37 -4.53 -16.62
C THR A 298 5.84 -5.30 -17.83
N TYR A 299 4.66 -4.93 -18.33
CA TYR A 299 4.04 -5.50 -19.53
C TYR A 299 3.76 -4.40 -20.57
N VAL A 300 4.16 -4.62 -21.82
CA VAL A 300 3.90 -3.72 -22.95
C VAL A 300 2.61 -4.14 -23.64
N ASP A 301 1.53 -3.43 -23.32
CA ASP A 301 0.14 -3.70 -23.72
C ASP A 301 -0.15 -3.29 -25.18
N SER A 302 0.57 -2.29 -25.69
CA SER A 302 0.64 -1.99 -27.11
C SER A 302 1.82 -1.05 -27.42
N VAL A 303 2.26 -1.08 -28.68
CA VAL A 303 3.18 -0.09 -29.27
C VAL A 303 2.45 0.57 -30.45
N PHE A 304 2.82 1.81 -30.76
CA PHE A 304 2.24 2.57 -31.87
C PHE A 304 3.31 3.44 -32.54
N MET A 305 3.30 3.45 -33.87
CA MET A 305 4.14 4.31 -34.72
C MET A 305 3.28 4.97 -35.79
N SER A 306 3.57 6.24 -36.07
CA SER A 306 2.92 7.04 -37.11
C SER A 306 3.87 8.12 -37.64
N ALA A 307 3.43 8.90 -38.62
CA ALA A 307 4.26 9.96 -39.23
C ALA A 307 4.61 11.12 -38.28
N THR A 308 3.93 11.27 -37.14
CA THR A 308 4.14 12.36 -36.16
C THR A 308 4.37 11.89 -34.73
N ASP A 309 3.85 10.72 -34.37
CA ASP A 309 3.81 10.23 -33.00
C ASP A 309 4.22 8.76 -32.91
N SER A 310 5.12 8.46 -31.98
CA SER A 310 5.46 7.11 -31.54
C SER A 310 5.29 6.99 -30.04
N PHE A 311 4.70 5.89 -29.57
CA PHE A 311 4.54 5.61 -28.14
C PHE A 311 4.43 4.11 -27.83
N ALA A 312 4.67 3.77 -26.56
CA ALA A 312 4.36 2.48 -25.98
C ALA A 312 3.41 2.64 -24.79
N VAL A 313 2.64 1.59 -24.51
CA VAL A 313 1.65 1.53 -23.44
C VAL A 313 2.05 0.45 -22.45
N PHE A 314 2.30 0.82 -21.21
CA PHE A 314 2.76 -0.05 -20.13
C PHE A 314 1.63 -0.33 -19.14
N LYS A 315 1.50 -1.60 -18.74
CA LYS A 315 0.58 -2.09 -17.70
C LYS A 315 1.29 -2.99 -16.69
N TYR A 316 0.62 -3.18 -15.55
CA TYR A 316 1.01 -4.09 -14.46
C TYR A 316 2.45 -3.89 -13.94
N THR A 317 2.99 -2.68 -14.09
CA THR A 317 4.33 -2.32 -13.59
C THR A 317 4.41 -2.54 -12.08
N TRP A 318 5.40 -3.32 -11.66
CA TRP A 318 5.65 -3.67 -10.26
C TRP A 318 7.14 -3.57 -9.97
N LEU A 319 7.49 -2.96 -8.84
CA LEU A 319 8.89 -2.67 -8.48
C LEU A 319 9.06 -2.70 -6.96
N ILE A 320 10.15 -3.32 -6.50
CA ILE A 320 10.67 -3.21 -5.14
C ILE A 320 12.04 -2.54 -5.13
N ASP A 321 12.37 -1.90 -4.01
CA ASP A 321 13.65 -1.18 -3.83
C ASP A 321 14.75 -2.18 -3.44
N LYS A 322 15.40 -2.78 -4.44
CA LYS A 322 16.46 -3.80 -4.24
C LYS A 322 17.68 -3.30 -3.46
N ASP A 323 17.82 -1.98 -3.35
CA ASP A 323 18.95 -1.29 -2.71
C ASP A 323 18.67 -0.96 -1.22
N ASP A 324 17.46 -1.23 -0.72
CA ASP A 324 16.96 -0.89 0.63
C ASP A 324 16.22 -2.09 1.25
N ILE A 325 16.99 -3.13 1.56
CA ILE A 325 16.51 -4.40 2.14
C ILE A 325 16.74 -4.41 3.66
N LEU A 326 15.66 -4.57 4.42
CA LEU A 326 15.69 -4.81 5.86
C LEU A 326 15.83 -6.32 6.12
N ILE A 327 16.98 -6.74 6.65
CA ILE A 327 17.24 -8.13 7.07
C ILE A 327 17.09 -8.19 8.60
N ILE A 328 16.24 -9.10 9.09
CA ILE A 328 15.85 -9.24 10.51
C ILE A 328 16.39 -10.57 11.06
N LYS A 329 16.93 -10.56 12.29
CA LYS A 329 17.56 -11.73 12.93
C LYS A 329 17.13 -11.86 14.39
N ASN A 330 17.22 -13.08 14.93
CA ASN A 330 17.05 -13.32 16.36
C ASN A 330 18.06 -12.48 17.17
N GLY A 331 17.59 -11.78 18.20
CA GLY A 331 18.38 -10.85 19.02
C GLY A 331 18.47 -9.41 18.49
N ASP A 332 17.84 -9.08 17.36
CA ASP A 332 17.68 -7.68 16.94
C ASP A 332 16.58 -6.99 17.78
N GLU A 333 16.80 -5.74 18.22
CA GLU A 333 15.79 -4.92 18.91
C GLU A 333 15.06 -3.97 17.94
N TYR A 334 13.73 -3.94 17.97
CA TYR A 334 12.88 -3.01 17.21
C TYR A 334 11.78 -2.40 18.08
N GLN A 335 11.74 -1.08 18.19
CA GLN A 335 10.71 -0.31 18.92
C GLN A 335 10.41 -0.82 20.35
N GLY A 336 11.41 -1.35 21.07
CA GLY A 336 11.24 -1.89 22.43
C GLY A 336 10.90 -3.39 22.53
N PHE A 337 10.92 -4.11 21.39
CA PHE A 337 10.78 -5.56 21.34
C PHE A 337 12.08 -6.22 20.84
N GLU A 338 12.42 -7.40 21.36
CA GLU A 338 13.51 -8.26 20.85
C GLU A 338 12.94 -9.36 19.96
N VAL A 339 13.59 -9.64 18.83
CA VAL A 339 13.23 -10.76 17.94
C VAL A 339 13.66 -12.09 18.56
N ILE A 340 12.69 -12.93 18.94
CA ILE A 340 12.94 -14.25 19.55
C ILE A 340 12.87 -15.41 18.55
N GLU A 341 12.13 -15.25 17.45
CA GLU A 341 12.01 -16.26 16.40
C GLU A 341 11.91 -15.62 15.00
N THR A 342 12.81 -16.00 14.10
CA THR A 342 12.72 -15.78 12.64
C THR A 342 12.55 -17.12 11.92
N SER A 343 11.58 -17.19 11.02
CA SER A 343 11.35 -18.31 10.11
C SER A 343 11.02 -17.80 8.71
N LYS A 344 11.06 -18.68 7.70
CA LYS A 344 10.62 -18.34 6.32
C LYS A 344 9.20 -17.75 6.29
N ASP A 345 8.29 -18.22 7.16
CA ASP A 345 6.87 -17.84 7.12
C ASP A 345 6.48 -16.69 8.06
N GLY A 346 7.33 -16.32 9.03
CA GLY A 346 7.03 -15.25 9.97
C GLY A 346 8.07 -15.02 11.05
N ILE A 347 7.83 -13.96 11.82
CA ILE A 347 8.71 -13.45 12.88
C ILE A 347 7.89 -13.29 14.16
N VAL A 348 8.48 -13.64 15.31
CA VAL A 348 7.94 -13.38 16.65
C VAL A 348 8.93 -12.53 17.45
N LEU A 349 8.39 -11.52 18.11
CA LEU A 349 9.12 -10.60 18.99
C LEU A 349 8.41 -10.50 20.33
N GLU A 350 9.17 -10.22 21.40
CA GLU A 350 8.61 -9.98 22.74
C GLU A 350 9.18 -8.69 23.36
N ASN A 351 8.43 -8.01 24.22
CA ASN A 351 8.83 -6.72 24.80
C ASN A 351 10.08 -6.87 25.70
N SER A 352 11.19 -6.23 25.33
CA SER A 352 12.50 -6.40 25.98
C SER A 352 12.57 -5.85 27.42
N LYS A 353 11.50 -5.21 27.92
CA LYS A 353 11.38 -4.61 29.25
C LYS A 353 9.94 -4.63 29.72
N CYS A 354 9.75 -4.78 31.04
CA CYS A 354 8.46 -4.63 31.73
C CYS A 354 7.77 -3.28 31.42
N ILE A 355 6.45 -3.30 31.21
CA ILE A 355 5.60 -2.14 30.86
C ILE A 355 4.61 -1.87 31.99
N THR A 356 4.78 -0.78 32.72
CA THR A 356 3.79 -0.28 33.69
C THR A 356 2.79 0.65 33.01
N LEU A 357 1.52 0.24 32.98
CA LEU A 357 0.41 1.01 32.44
C LEU A 357 -0.05 2.06 33.46
N ASN A 358 0.08 3.34 33.12
CA ASN A 358 -0.58 4.42 33.84
C ASN A 358 -2.09 4.38 33.55
N LEU A 359 -2.92 4.40 34.60
CA LEU A 359 -4.38 4.38 34.53
C LEU A 359 -5.02 5.79 34.66
N ASP A 360 -4.24 6.87 34.73
CA ASP A 360 -4.75 8.24 34.74
C ASP A 360 -5.40 8.59 33.38
N LYS A 361 -6.51 9.34 33.43
CA LYS A 361 -7.17 9.89 32.25
C LYS A 361 -6.20 10.58 31.27
N ASP A 362 -6.44 10.36 29.98
CA ASP A 362 -5.72 10.95 28.84
C ASP A 362 -4.22 10.59 28.75
N LYS A 363 -3.74 9.57 29.50
CA LYS A 363 -2.39 9.03 29.34
C LYS A 363 -2.33 8.01 28.20
N LYS A 364 -1.19 8.00 27.51
CA LYS A 364 -0.83 7.04 26.46
C LYS A 364 0.33 6.20 26.96
N ASN A 365 0.11 4.89 27.09
CA ASN A 365 1.13 3.95 27.56
C ASN A 365 1.84 3.35 26.36
N TYR A 366 2.82 4.08 25.81
CA TYR A 366 3.60 3.67 24.65
C TYR A 366 4.34 2.37 24.92
N PHE A 367 4.16 1.40 24.02
CA PHE A 367 4.87 0.13 24.00
C PHE A 367 5.66 -0.08 22.68
N THR A 368 5.43 0.77 21.67
CA THR A 368 6.36 1.01 20.57
C THR A 368 6.56 2.52 20.36
N ASP A 369 7.39 2.93 19.41
CA ASP A 369 7.64 4.34 19.05
C ASP A 369 6.37 5.09 18.59
N SER A 370 5.31 4.37 18.22
CA SER A 370 4.04 4.94 17.76
C SER A 370 2.80 4.29 18.39
N TRP A 371 2.89 3.02 18.82
CA TRP A 371 1.77 2.28 19.38
C TRP A 371 1.74 2.37 20.91
N TYR A 372 0.55 2.57 21.44
CA TYR A 372 0.32 2.74 22.88
C TYR A 372 -0.96 2.05 23.33
N PHE A 373 -0.98 1.59 24.58
CA PHE A 373 -2.22 1.21 25.23
C PHE A 373 -2.94 2.45 25.75
N GLN A 374 -4.18 2.65 25.33
CA GLN A 374 -5.09 3.56 26.00
C GLN A 374 -5.84 2.79 27.08
N THR A 375 -5.80 3.33 28.29
CA THR A 375 -6.48 2.84 29.48
C THR A 375 -7.65 3.76 29.85
N SER A 376 -8.63 3.23 30.58
CA SER A 376 -9.56 4.03 31.39
C SER A 376 -9.01 4.24 32.81
N ASP A 377 -9.65 5.13 33.58
CA ASP A 377 -9.44 5.19 35.03
C ASP A 377 -9.62 3.80 35.68
N LYS A 378 -8.95 3.59 36.81
CA LYS A 378 -9.19 2.46 37.71
C LYS A 378 -10.65 2.42 38.19
N GLY A 379 -11.25 1.24 38.27
CA GLY A 379 -12.64 1.04 38.69
C GLY A 379 -13.66 1.49 37.63
N LYS A 380 -13.32 1.33 36.35
CA LYS A 380 -14.21 1.57 35.18
C LYS A 380 -14.48 0.33 34.34
N GLY A 381 -13.88 -0.82 34.70
CA GLY A 381 -14.31 -2.13 34.21
C GLY A 381 -15.72 -2.47 34.71
N SER A 382 -16.41 -3.38 34.03
CA SER A 382 -17.86 -3.57 34.18
C SER A 382 -18.29 -4.28 35.47
N THR A 383 -17.38 -5.01 36.11
CA THR A 383 -17.69 -6.00 37.17
C THR A 383 -16.81 -5.88 38.41
N SER A 384 -15.63 -5.27 38.30
CA SER A 384 -14.62 -5.19 39.38
C SER A 384 -14.38 -3.75 39.82
N PRO A 385 -14.36 -3.44 41.13
CA PRO A 385 -14.05 -2.10 41.63
C PRO A 385 -12.60 -1.68 41.35
N GLU A 386 -11.71 -2.63 41.03
CA GLU A 386 -10.32 -2.39 40.67
C GLU A 386 -10.10 -2.40 39.14
N GLY A 387 -11.06 -2.95 38.37
CA GLY A 387 -10.93 -3.22 36.94
C GLY A 387 -10.98 -1.98 36.04
N TYR A 388 -10.44 -2.09 34.83
CA TYR A 388 -10.37 -1.02 33.84
C TYR A 388 -10.48 -1.56 32.41
N ILE A 389 -10.66 -0.65 31.46
CA ILE A 389 -10.73 -0.93 30.02
C ILE A 389 -9.38 -0.61 29.37
N ILE A 390 -8.91 -1.48 28.47
CA ILE A 390 -7.66 -1.31 27.72
C ILE A 390 -7.84 -1.57 26.22
N TYR A 391 -7.14 -0.83 25.37
CA TYR A 391 -6.97 -1.17 23.95
C TYR A 391 -5.65 -0.61 23.38
N PRO A 392 -5.00 -1.30 22.42
CA PRO A 392 -3.90 -0.73 21.65
C PRO A 392 -4.43 0.36 20.71
N ALA A 393 -3.60 1.36 20.45
CA ALA A 393 -3.91 2.50 19.60
C ALA A 393 -2.64 3.03 18.92
N THR A 394 -2.81 3.67 17.77
CA THR A 394 -1.77 4.47 17.11
C THR A 394 -2.41 5.74 16.56
N ASP A 395 -1.66 6.84 16.55
CA ASP A 395 -2.09 8.07 15.89
C ASP A 395 -1.59 8.12 14.44
N VAL A 396 -2.36 8.74 13.57
CA VAL A 396 -2.04 9.02 12.17
C VAL A 396 -2.37 10.48 11.89
N VAL A 397 -1.41 11.22 11.33
CA VAL A 397 -1.62 12.58 10.86
C VAL A 397 -1.96 12.53 9.37
N VAL A 398 -3.02 13.21 8.97
CA VAL A 398 -3.29 13.52 7.57
C VAL A 398 -2.97 14.99 7.35
N GLU A 399 -2.06 15.26 6.42
CA GLU A 399 -1.64 16.61 6.05
C GLU A 399 -2.54 17.21 4.96
N ASP A 400 -2.62 18.54 4.90
CA ASP A 400 -3.31 19.23 3.83
C ASP A 400 -2.45 19.26 2.57
N LYS A 401 -2.91 18.56 1.53
CA LYS A 401 -2.24 18.46 0.22
C LYS A 401 -2.14 19.80 -0.51
N ASN A 402 -2.86 20.83 -0.06
CA ASN A 402 -2.79 22.20 -0.58
C ASN A 402 -1.96 23.14 0.32
N ALA A 403 -1.49 22.70 1.49
CA ALA A 403 -0.68 23.52 2.37
C ALA A 403 0.78 23.57 1.92
N THR A 404 1.16 24.61 1.18
CA THR A 404 2.55 24.92 0.89
C THR A 404 3.27 25.30 2.19
N VAL A 405 3.99 24.34 2.79
CA VAL A 405 4.75 24.54 4.03
C VAL A 405 5.88 25.57 3.80
N PRO A 406 5.95 26.65 4.59
CA PRO A 406 7.09 27.57 4.53
C PRO A 406 8.37 26.86 5.01
N ILE A 407 9.46 26.94 4.24
CA ILE A 407 10.74 26.37 4.62
C ILE A 407 11.25 27.03 5.90
N ALA A 408 11.37 26.25 6.97
CA ALA A 408 12.00 26.68 8.21
C ALA A 408 13.53 26.68 8.02
N ASN A 409 14.10 27.86 7.75
CA ASN A 409 15.55 28.00 7.57
C ASN A 409 16.32 27.58 8.83
N SER A 410 17.14 26.54 8.72
CA SER A 410 18.28 26.32 9.61
C SER A 410 19.31 27.42 9.37
N THR A 411 19.65 28.19 10.40
CA THR A 411 20.66 29.25 10.32
C THR A 411 22.08 28.68 10.24
N GLU A 412 22.72 28.86 9.09
CA GLU A 412 24.17 29.09 9.01
C GLU A 412 24.43 30.46 8.36
N GLU A 413 25.47 31.15 8.82
CA GLU A 413 25.78 32.50 8.36
C GLU A 413 26.65 32.48 7.09
N THR A 414 26.25 33.20 6.05
CA THR A 414 27.23 33.84 5.15
C THR A 414 26.64 35.08 4.50
N ASN A 415 27.48 36.12 4.32
CA ASN A 415 27.03 37.50 4.12
C ASN A 415 27.60 38.10 2.83
N ILE A 416 26.75 38.29 1.81
CA ILE A 416 27.00 39.21 0.69
C ILE A 416 25.70 39.95 0.34
N THR A 417 25.77 41.27 0.31
CA THR A 417 24.67 42.19 -0.05
C THR A 417 24.59 42.49 -1.55
N SER A 418 23.38 42.51 -2.11
CA SER A 418 22.99 43.52 -3.11
C SER A 418 21.47 43.63 -3.24
N GLU A 419 20.98 44.86 -3.40
CA GLU A 419 19.56 45.19 -3.60
C GLU A 419 19.21 45.24 -5.10
N SER A 420 17.94 44.97 -5.48
CA SER A 420 17.12 45.95 -6.23
C SER A 420 15.71 45.44 -6.61
N ASN A 421 14.74 46.28 -6.26
CA ASN A 421 13.52 46.66 -7.00
C ASN A 421 12.54 45.62 -7.57
N GLU A 422 11.35 45.61 -6.95
CA GLU A 422 10.07 45.96 -7.59
C GLU A 422 9.85 45.68 -9.09
N SER A 423 8.80 44.92 -9.39
CA SER A 423 7.61 45.53 -10.03
C SER A 423 6.37 44.65 -9.87
N GLU A 424 5.25 45.27 -9.46
CA GLU A 424 3.92 44.66 -9.54
C GLU A 424 3.42 44.67 -10.99
N ASN A 425 2.56 43.72 -11.37
CA ASN A 425 1.35 44.10 -12.10
C ASN A 425 0.19 43.11 -11.87
N VAL A 426 -1.02 43.54 -12.22
CA VAL A 426 -2.28 43.04 -11.68
C VAL A 426 -3.03 42.12 -12.63
N SER A 427 -3.74 41.17 -12.00
CA SER A 427 -4.82 40.30 -12.51
C SER A 427 -5.70 40.85 -13.65
N ALA A 428 -6.17 39.93 -14.50
CA ALA A 428 -7.47 40.04 -15.16
C ALA A 428 -8.17 38.67 -15.20
N ASP A 429 -9.34 38.57 -14.56
CA ASP A 429 -10.25 37.42 -14.58
C ASP A 429 -11.34 37.64 -15.64
N HIS A 430 -11.74 36.60 -16.41
CA HIS A 430 -13.16 36.22 -16.50
C HIS A 430 -13.48 34.95 -17.32
N ARG A 431 -14.58 34.32 -16.91
CA ARG A 431 -15.17 33.06 -17.39
C ARG A 431 -16.01 33.26 -18.66
N LYS A 432 -16.07 32.25 -19.55
CA LYS A 432 -17.27 31.38 -19.75
C LYS A 432 -17.12 30.36 -20.89
N ALA A 433 -17.85 29.25 -20.74
CA ALA A 433 -18.17 28.30 -21.83
C ALA A 433 -19.40 28.77 -22.65
N PRO A 434 -19.68 28.13 -23.79
CA PRO A 434 -20.92 27.33 -23.85
C PRO A 434 -20.73 25.94 -24.49
N SER A 435 -21.83 25.20 -24.68
CA SER A 435 -21.85 23.75 -24.97
C SER A 435 -22.44 23.39 -26.35
N SER A 436 -22.28 22.10 -26.69
CA SER A 436 -23.25 21.23 -27.39
C SER A 436 -23.73 21.57 -28.81
N GLY A 437 -23.52 20.63 -29.73
CA GLY A 437 -24.25 20.49 -31.00
C GLY A 437 -24.10 19.07 -31.56
N THR A 438 -25.17 18.43 -32.02
CA THR A 438 -25.20 17.02 -32.45
C THR A 438 -25.95 16.87 -33.77
N ALA A 439 -25.64 15.78 -34.49
CA ALA A 439 -26.32 15.19 -35.67
C ALA A 439 -25.74 15.51 -37.05
N GLY A 440 -25.82 14.51 -37.94
CA GLY A 440 -25.33 14.52 -39.32
C GLY A 440 -24.72 13.16 -39.69
N MET A 441 -25.39 12.40 -40.56
CA MET A 441 -25.00 11.07 -41.04
C MET A 441 -25.19 11.02 -42.55
N GLU A 442 -24.24 10.44 -43.30
CA GLU A 442 -24.49 9.72 -44.57
C GLU A 442 -23.20 9.06 -45.09
N ASP A 443 -23.32 7.82 -45.58
CA ASP A 443 -22.25 7.02 -46.18
C ASP A 443 -22.04 7.33 -47.67
N LYS A 444 -20.81 7.18 -48.19
CA LYS A 444 -20.55 6.75 -49.58
C LYS A 444 -19.29 5.91 -49.72
N GLU A 445 -19.43 4.71 -50.25
CA GLU A 445 -18.34 3.91 -50.82
C GLU A 445 -17.94 4.45 -52.21
N SER A 446 -16.66 4.32 -52.58
CA SER A 446 -16.25 4.12 -53.98
C SER A 446 -14.80 3.60 -54.11
N HIS A 447 -14.65 2.36 -54.56
CA HIS A 447 -13.47 1.80 -55.25
C HIS A 447 -13.89 1.52 -56.73
N PRO A 448 -13.01 1.20 -57.71
CA PRO A 448 -11.76 0.40 -57.66
C PRO A 448 -10.51 1.32 -57.86
N GLU A 449 -9.44 1.10 -58.64
CA GLU A 449 -9.04 0.11 -59.68
C GLU A 449 -7.49 0.04 -59.82
N GLU A 450 -6.98 -0.80 -60.72
CA GLU A 450 -5.57 -1.24 -60.79
C GLU A 450 -4.66 -0.41 -61.74
N ALA A 451 -3.32 -0.42 -61.54
CA ALA A 451 -2.38 -1.19 -62.40
C ALA A 451 -0.90 -0.70 -62.44
N ALA A 452 0.02 -1.68 -62.51
CA ALA A 452 1.33 -1.71 -63.20
C ALA A 452 2.58 -0.88 -62.74
N GLU A 453 3.56 -1.62 -62.19
CA GLU A 453 5.03 -1.67 -62.45
C GLU A 453 5.91 -0.38 -62.66
N GLY A 454 7.11 -0.33 -62.03
CA GLY A 454 8.02 0.85 -62.17
C GLY A 454 9.50 0.83 -61.68
N SER A 455 10.13 -0.32 -61.40
CA SER A 455 11.61 -0.48 -61.19
C SER A 455 12.39 0.29 -60.07
N SER A 456 13.02 -0.48 -59.18
CA SER A 456 14.27 -0.27 -58.41
C SER A 456 14.95 1.11 -58.23
N THR A 457 15.24 1.46 -56.97
CA THR A 457 16.62 1.82 -56.52
C THR A 457 16.90 1.47 -55.05
N LYS A 458 18.19 1.31 -54.75
CA LYS A 458 18.82 0.67 -53.57
C LYS A 458 18.53 1.27 -52.17
N LEU A 459 18.57 0.38 -51.16
CA LEU A 459 18.85 0.65 -49.74
C LEU A 459 20.23 1.32 -49.51
N PRO A 460 20.43 2.00 -48.36
CA PRO A 460 20.95 1.33 -47.14
C PRO A 460 20.09 1.62 -45.89
N GLY A 461 20.13 0.82 -44.81
CA GLY A 461 20.82 -0.46 -44.61
C GLY A 461 21.27 -0.66 -43.14
N PHE A 462 20.65 -1.59 -42.42
CA PHE A 462 21.11 -2.02 -41.09
C PHE A 462 22.07 -3.23 -41.19
N GLY A 463 23.16 -3.19 -40.42
CA GLY A 463 24.20 -4.22 -40.45
C GLY A 463 23.89 -5.39 -39.52
N ILE A 464 23.97 -6.61 -40.05
CA ILE A 464 23.96 -7.84 -39.23
C ILE A 464 25.34 -7.98 -38.57
N ILE A 465 25.37 -8.09 -37.25
CA ILE A 465 26.52 -8.63 -36.50
C ILE A 465 25.99 -9.75 -35.62
N SER A 466 26.59 -10.93 -35.73
CA SER A 466 26.25 -12.11 -34.94
C SER A 466 27.46 -12.59 -34.15
N GLY A 467 27.36 -12.51 -32.82
CA GLY A 467 28.13 -13.29 -31.85
C GLY A 467 29.60 -12.94 -31.64
N ILE A 468 30.00 -12.87 -30.37
CA ILE A 468 31.10 -13.70 -29.81
C ILE A 468 30.93 -13.76 -28.28
N ILE A 469 31.26 -14.91 -27.69
CA ILE A 469 31.19 -15.17 -26.24
C ILE A 469 32.40 -14.52 -25.55
N GLY A 470 32.17 -13.78 -24.45
CA GLY A 470 33.20 -13.05 -23.71
C GLY A 470 33.28 -13.46 -22.23
N VAL A 471 33.92 -14.59 -21.92
CA VAL A 471 34.26 -14.96 -20.53
C VAL A 471 35.52 -14.21 -20.09
N MET A 472 35.46 -13.48 -18.97
CA MET A 472 36.61 -12.82 -18.34
C MET A 472 36.76 -13.22 -16.87
N MET A 473 37.55 -14.28 -16.63
CA MET A 473 38.22 -14.46 -15.34
C MET A 473 39.40 -13.49 -15.23
N CYS A 474 39.56 -12.79 -14.11
CA CYS A 474 40.80 -12.12 -13.75
C CYS A 474 41.29 -12.53 -12.35
N LEU A 475 42.09 -13.59 -12.29
CA LEU A 475 42.83 -14.00 -11.09
C LEU A 475 43.97 -13.01 -10.78
N ALA A 476 43.86 -12.27 -9.68
CA ALA A 476 44.96 -11.47 -9.13
C ALA A 476 45.80 -12.31 -8.14
N LEU A 477 46.92 -12.88 -8.59
CA LEU A 477 47.83 -13.68 -7.74
C LEU A 477 49.32 -13.35 -7.93
N ARG A 478 49.89 -12.58 -6.99
CA ARG A 478 51.27 -12.72 -6.44
C ARG A 478 51.43 -11.73 -5.25
N ARG A 479 51.73 -12.09 -3.99
CA ARG A 479 52.47 -13.20 -3.32
C ARG A 479 53.94 -12.86 -3.01
N LYS A 480 54.34 -13.14 -1.76
CA LYS A 480 55.62 -12.88 -1.03
C LYS A 480 55.61 -11.56 -0.23
N SER A 481 56.25 -11.51 0.95
CA SER A 481 56.96 -12.60 1.67
C SER A 481 56.10 -13.28 2.73
#